data_AF-A0A957IJ94-F1
#
_entry.id   AF-A0A957IJ94-F1
#
_cell.length_a   1.000
_cell.length_b   1.000
_cell.length_c   1.000
_cell.angle_alpha   90.00
_cell.angle_beta   90.00
_cell.angle_gamma   90.00
#
_symmetry.space_group_name_H-M   'P 1'
#
loop_
_entity.id
_entity.type
_entity.pdbx_description
1 polymer ?
#
loop_
_entity_poly.entity_id
_entity_poly.type
_entity_poly.pdbx_seq_one_letter_code
_entity_poly.pdbx_strand_id
1 'polypeptide(L)'
;PLGFRLNSPEDATQRGSHVSLGHDDGWRISQALINEMRVIPDFRQPDNIRLGIAPIYTRFSDIYEGMHRLRQVVTDRLYERYPAAQNTVT
;
A
#
# COMPACT_ATOMS: atom_id res chain seq x y z
N PRO A 1 14.66 -1.38 -6.12
CA PRO A 1 14.21 -0.25 -5.27
C PRO A 1 13.10 -0.69 -4.29
N LEU A 2 13.34 -0.60 -2.97
CA LEU A 2 12.43 -0.87 -1.84
C LEU A 2 11.55 -2.14 -1.88
N GLY A 3 11.77 -3.09 -2.78
CA GLY A 3 11.02 -4.36 -2.86
C GLY A 3 9.65 -4.29 -3.54
N PHE A 4 9.19 -3.11 -3.98
CA PHE A 4 7.88 -2.96 -4.61
C PHE A 4 7.86 -3.40 -6.08
N ARG A 5 6.73 -3.99 -6.48
CA ARG A 5 6.39 -4.34 -7.86
C ARG A 5 5.07 -3.66 -8.22
N LEU A 6 4.92 -3.24 -9.48
CA LEU A 6 3.64 -2.74 -9.95
C LEU A 6 2.78 -3.92 -10.39
N ASN A 7 1.71 -4.20 -9.65
CA ASN A 7 0.79 -5.31 -9.95
C ASN A 7 -0.35 -4.87 -10.87
N SER A 8 -0.67 -3.57 -10.92
CA SER A 8 -1.62 -3.02 -11.89
C SER A 8 -0.97 -2.82 -13.27
N PRO A 9 -1.73 -2.89 -14.38
CA PRO A 9 -1.21 -2.57 -15.71
C PRO A 9 -0.60 -1.16 -15.78
N GLU A 10 0.55 -1.02 -16.46
CA GLU A 10 1.18 0.28 -16.72
C GLU A 10 0.34 1.18 -17.63
N ASP A 11 -0.33 0.55 -18.60
CA ASP A 11 -1.28 1.21 -19.50
C ASP A 11 -2.50 1.70 -18.71
N ALA A 12 -2.67 3.02 -18.68
CA ALA A 12 -3.77 3.68 -17.98
C ALA A 12 -5.15 3.30 -18.54
N THR A 13 -5.23 2.90 -19.81
CA THR A 13 -6.49 2.49 -20.46
C THR A 13 -6.98 1.12 -20.01
N GLN A 14 -6.11 0.33 -19.38
CA GLN A 14 -6.38 -1.03 -18.91
C GLN A 14 -6.59 -1.11 -17.39
N ARG A 15 -6.68 0.03 -16.68
CA ARG A 15 -6.93 0.09 -15.24
C ARG A 15 -8.04 1.06 -14.88
N GLY A 16 -8.68 0.78 -13.73
CA GLY A 16 -9.64 1.70 -13.12
C GLY A 16 -8.97 2.76 -12.24
N SER A 17 -9.73 3.28 -11.28
CA SER A 17 -9.30 4.36 -10.39
C SER A 17 -8.47 3.88 -9.18
N HIS A 18 -7.67 2.83 -9.32
CA HIS A 18 -6.79 2.34 -8.26
C HIS A 18 -5.47 1.82 -8.81
N VAL A 19 -4.45 1.82 -7.96
CA VAL A 19 -3.13 1.24 -8.24
C VAL A 19 -2.84 0.16 -7.22
N SER A 20 -2.23 -0.92 -7.68
CA SER A 20 -1.91 -2.11 -6.89
C SER A 20 -0.39 -2.29 -6.85
N LEU A 21 0.20 -2.27 -5.66
CA LEU A 21 1.63 -2.48 -5.46
C LEU A 21 1.88 -3.81 -4.75
N GLY A 22 2.70 -4.66 -5.34
CA GLY A 22 3.13 -5.93 -4.75
C GLY A 22 4.34 -5.76 -3.85
N HIS A 23 4.32 -6.39 -2.67
CA HIS A 23 5.48 -6.49 -1.78
C HIS A 23 5.33 -7.73 -0.88
N ASP A 24 6.40 -8.48 -0.67
CA ASP A 24 6.37 -9.74 0.10
C ASP A 24 5.89 -9.49 1.56
N ASP A 25 6.35 -8.42 2.21
CA ASP A 25 5.82 -7.91 3.48
C ASP A 25 4.54 -7.05 3.38
N GLY A 26 3.76 -7.16 2.30
CA GLY A 26 2.67 -6.22 1.98
C GLY A 26 1.61 -6.10 3.07
N TRP A 27 1.36 -7.19 3.81
CA TRP A 27 0.46 -7.18 4.96
C TRP A 27 0.99 -6.27 6.07
N ARG A 28 2.26 -6.44 6.43
CA ARG A 28 2.94 -5.70 7.50
C ARG A 28 3.02 -4.22 7.18
N ILE A 29 3.36 -3.91 5.93
CA ILE A 29 3.43 -2.55 5.42
C ILE A 29 2.04 -1.90 5.50
N SER A 30 0.98 -2.62 5.12
CA SER A 30 -0.39 -2.13 5.24
C SER A 30 -0.77 -1.82 6.70
N GLN A 31 -0.39 -2.68 7.65
CA GLN A 31 -0.62 -2.43 9.07
C GLN A 31 0.13 -1.19 9.58
N ALA A 32 1.41 -1.02 9.22
CA ALA A 32 2.17 0.15 9.59
C ALA A 32 1.60 1.44 8.98
N LEU A 33 1.11 1.40 7.74
CA LEU A 33 0.48 2.55 7.09
C LEU A 33 -0.78 3.01 7.84
N ILE A 34 -1.63 2.07 8.22
CA ILE A 34 -2.90 2.35 8.92
C ILE A 34 -2.60 2.95 10.29
N ASN A 35 -1.72 2.30 11.06
CA ASN A 35 -1.54 2.59 12.48
C ASN A 35 -0.56 3.73 12.75
N GLU A 36 0.47 3.92 11.90
CA GLU A 36 1.53 4.93 12.14
C GLU A 36 1.41 6.13 11.19
N MET A 37 0.94 5.94 9.96
CA MET A 37 0.98 6.97 8.92
C MET A 37 -0.39 7.56 8.55
N ARG A 38 -1.48 7.00 9.09
CA ARG A 38 -2.87 7.37 8.73
C ARG A 38 -3.15 7.25 7.23
N VAL A 39 -2.52 6.28 6.57
CA VAL A 39 -2.80 5.91 5.17
C VAL A 39 -3.52 4.57 5.21
N ILE A 40 -4.68 4.48 4.57
CA ILE A 40 -5.55 3.31 4.66
C ILE A 40 -5.56 2.60 3.29
N PRO A 41 -4.59 1.69 3.03
CA PRO A 41 -4.66 0.80 1.89
C PRO A 41 -5.60 -0.38 2.14
N ASP A 42 -6.00 -1.04 1.06
CA ASP A 42 -6.69 -2.32 1.09
C ASP A 42 -5.69 -3.43 0.74
N PHE A 43 -5.39 -4.33 1.69
CA PHE A 43 -4.48 -5.44 1.46
C PHE A 43 -5.22 -6.66 0.91
N ARG A 44 -4.70 -7.23 -0.17
CA ARG A 44 -5.20 -8.46 -0.78
C ARG A 44 -4.08 -9.48 -0.90
N GLN A 45 -4.34 -10.70 -0.43
CA GLN A 45 -3.39 -11.80 -0.58
C GLN A 45 -3.08 -12.07 -2.08
N PRO A 46 -1.87 -12.54 -2.39
CA PRO A 46 -0.79 -12.87 -1.46
C PRO A 46 0.02 -11.65 -0.96
N ASP A 47 0.17 -10.60 -1.77
CA ASP A 47 1.19 -9.56 -1.56
C ASP A 47 0.73 -8.15 -1.96
N ASN A 48 -0.57 -7.95 -2.22
CA ASN A 48 -1.05 -6.79 -2.94
C ASN A 48 -1.56 -5.67 -2.02
N ILE A 49 -0.93 -4.50 -2.11
CA ILE A 49 -1.35 -3.27 -1.44
C ILE A 49 -2.10 -2.40 -2.45
N ARG A 50 -3.43 -2.31 -2.31
CA ARG A 50 -4.29 -1.55 -3.22
C ARG A 50 -4.59 -0.16 -2.68
N LEU A 51 -4.36 0.84 -3.52
CA LEU A 51 -4.56 2.26 -3.24
C LEU A 51 -5.65 2.80 -4.17
N GLY A 52 -6.82 3.03 -3.61
CA GLY A 52 -7.94 3.66 -4.31
C GLY A 52 -7.74 5.17 -4.41
N ILE A 53 -7.94 5.71 -5.61
CA ILE A 53 -7.93 7.15 -5.87
C ILE A 53 -9.36 7.53 -6.21
N ALA A 54 -9.98 8.40 -5.42
CA ALA A 54 -11.35 8.84 -5.67
C ALA A 54 -11.32 10.28 -6.19
N PRO A 55 -11.56 10.53 -7.49
CA PRO A 55 -11.37 11.85 -8.09
C PRO A 55 -12.20 12.96 -7.45
N ILE A 56 -13.32 12.62 -6.81
CA ILE A 56 -14.24 13.57 -6.16
C ILE A 56 -13.58 14.27 -4.96
N TYR A 57 -12.67 13.59 -4.24
CA TYR A 57 -12.12 14.12 -2.99
C TYR A 57 -10.62 13.87 -2.78
N THR A 58 -9.96 13.06 -3.61
CA THR A 58 -8.51 12.84 -3.55
C THR A 58 -7.78 13.90 -4.37
N ARG A 59 -6.90 14.67 -3.73
CA ARG A 59 -6.04 15.66 -4.40
C ARG A 59 -4.71 15.02 -4.82
N PHE A 60 -4.03 15.62 -5.79
CA PHE A 60 -2.67 15.19 -6.16
C PHE A 60 -1.67 15.27 -4.99
N SER A 61 -1.83 16.25 -4.10
CA SER A 61 -1.03 16.35 -2.87
C SER A 61 -1.21 15.16 -1.94
N ASP A 62 -2.43 14.62 -1.86
CA ASP A 62 -2.74 13.49 -1.00
C ASP A 62 -2.08 12.21 -1.52
N ILE A 63 -2.04 12.06 -2.86
CA ILE A 63 -1.33 10.96 -3.53
C ILE A 63 0.17 11.06 -3.23
N TYR A 64 0.77 12.24 -3.43
CA TYR A 64 2.18 12.45 -3.17
C TYR A 64 2.55 12.15 -1.72
N GLU A 65 1.78 12.71 -0.77
CA GLU A 65 1.99 12.50 0.66
C GLU A 65 1.81 11.02 1.06
N GLY A 66 0.79 10.35 0.51
CA GLY A 66 0.58 8.92 0.70
C GLY A 66 1.78 8.09 0.22
N MET A 67 2.34 8.43 -0.94
CA MET A 67 3.52 7.73 -1.49
C MET A 67 4.78 8.04 -0.69
N HIS A 68 4.93 9.26 -0.19
CA HIS A 68 6.03 9.64 0.69
C HIS A 68 6.01 8.84 2.01
N ARG A 69 4.82 8.72 2.63
CA ARG A 69 4.64 7.93 3.85
C ARG A 69 4.85 6.43 3.62
N LEU A 70 4.39 5.90 2.47
CA LEU A 70 4.68 4.53 2.06
C LEU A 70 6.19 4.27 1.98
N ARG A 71 6.92 5.16 1.31
CA ARG A 71 8.38 5.09 1.22
C ARG A 71 9.03 5.11 2.60
N GLN A 72 8.56 5.98 3.49
CA GLN A 72 9.08 6.12 4.85
C GLN A 72 8.88 4.83 5.66
N VAL A 73 7.67 4.24 5.66
CA VAL A 73 7.39 2.97 6.36
C VAL A 73 8.38 1.87 5.99
N VAL A 74 8.72 1.75 4.71
CA VAL A 74 9.64 0.72 4.24
C VAL A 74 11.10 1.09 4.51
N THR A 75 11.47 2.36 4.31
CA THR A 75 12.85 2.82 4.54
C THR A 75 13.24 2.70 6.02
N ASP A 76 12.33 3.08 6.91
CA ASP A 76 12.52 3.06 8.35
C ASP A 76 12.19 1.68 8.97
N ARG A 77 11.79 0.71 8.13
CA ARG A 77 11.43 -0.66 8.52
C ARG A 77 10.34 -0.73 9.61
N LEU A 78 9.44 0.24 9.67
CA LEU A 78 8.38 0.33 10.70
C LEU A 78 7.44 -0.89 10.65
N TYR A 79 7.26 -1.45 9.46
CA TYR A 79 6.47 -2.65 9.24
C TYR A 79 6.98 -3.87 10.02
N GLU A 80 8.25 -3.90 10.45
CA GLU A 80 8.81 -5.01 11.22
C GLU A 80 8.17 -5.17 12.61
N ARG A 81 7.52 -4.13 13.13
CA ARG A 81 6.81 -4.16 14.41
C ARG A 81 5.51 -4.97 14.36
N TYR A 82 5.01 -5.25 13.17
CA TYR A 82 3.78 -6.00 12.95
C TYR A 82 4.08 -7.50 12.70
N PRO A 83 3.14 -8.41 13.07
CA PRO A 83 3.27 -9.86 12.82
C PRO A 83 3.59 -10.23 11.37
N ALA A 84 3.98 -11.47 11.05
CA ALA A 84 4.23 -11.81 9.63
C ALA A 84 2.94 -12.11 8.83
N ALA A 85 1.85 -12.49 9.50
CA ALA A 85 0.63 -12.96 8.85
C ALA A 85 -0.63 -12.51 9.58
N GLN A 86 -1.75 -12.48 8.85
CA GLN A 86 -3.08 -12.32 9.43
C GLN A 86 -3.37 -13.47 10.39
N ASN A 87 -3.93 -13.15 11.56
CA ASN A 87 -4.56 -14.18 12.39
C ASN A 87 -5.67 -14.82 11.56
N THR A 88 -5.44 -16.05 11.12
CA THR A 88 -6.45 -16.82 10.40
C THR A 88 -7.48 -17.26 11.43
N VAL A 89 -8.70 -16.74 11.34
CA VAL A 89 -9.80 -17.25 12.18
C VAL A 89 -10.24 -18.57 11.55
N THR A 90 -9.86 -19.67 12.20
CA THR A 90 -10.39 -21.03 11.96
C THR A 90 -11.81 -21.18 12.49
#